data_AF-A0A392PCX0-F1
#
_entry.id   AF-A0A392PCX0-F1
#
_cell.length_a   1.000
_cell.length_b   1.000
_cell.length_c   1.000
_cell.angle_alpha   90.00
_cell.angle_beta   90.00
_cell.angle_gamma   90.00
#
_symmetry.space_group_name_H-M   'P 1'
#
loop_
_entity.id
_entity.type
_entity.pdbx_description
1 polymer ?
#
loop_
_entity_poly.entity_id
_entity_poly.type
_entity_poly.pdbx_seq_one_letter_code
_entity_poly.pdbx_strand_id
1 'polypeptide(L)'
;MEMNNLKDMVLGKPAPLVSTFRLSYYSILNLMSRAEGQFTAEHVIRNSFHQFQYEKALPDMGNRVSMLEQEVALLDAAGEAEVSEYHKLKLDLAQLEKKMMSQIIRPEMILYFLVPGRL
;
A
#
# COMPACT_ATOMS: atom_id res chain seq x y z
N MET A 1 -16.88 -14.23 -1.92
CA MET A 1 -16.54 -13.12 -1.00
C MET A 1 -15.82 -13.71 0.18
N GLU A 2 -14.63 -13.23 0.49
CA GLU A 2 -13.88 -13.62 1.68
C GLU A 2 -14.70 -13.32 2.95
N MET A 3 -14.65 -14.19 3.96
CA MET A 3 -15.44 -14.06 5.19
C MET A 3 -15.16 -12.75 5.94
N ASN A 4 -13.93 -12.24 5.82
CA ASN A 4 -13.52 -10.97 6.40
C ASN A 4 -14.26 -9.77 5.78
N ASN A 5 -14.48 -9.78 4.46
CA ASN A 5 -15.20 -8.69 3.79
C ASN A 5 -16.67 -8.63 4.22
N LEU A 6 -17.30 -9.78 4.44
CA LEU A 6 -18.67 -9.86 4.95
C LEU A 6 -18.77 -9.32 6.38
N LYS A 7 -17.77 -9.64 7.21
CA LYS A 7 -17.69 -9.14 8.59
C LYS A 7 -17.52 -7.61 8.61
N ASP A 8 -16.66 -7.06 7.77
CA ASP A 8 -16.45 -5.62 7.67
C ASP A 8 -17.66 -4.89 7.07
N MET A 9 -18.41 -5.51 6.18
CA MET A 9 -19.64 -4.92 5.64
C MET A 9 -20.74 -4.79 6.70
N VAL A 10 -20.86 -5.76 7.60
CA VAL A 10 -21.92 -5.80 8.63
C VAL A 10 -21.52 -5.07 9.91
N LEU A 11 -20.27 -5.21 10.34
CA LEU A 11 -19.77 -4.73 11.63
C LEU A 11 -18.70 -3.64 11.49
N GLY A 12 -18.35 -3.25 10.27
CA GLY A 12 -17.29 -2.28 10.02
C GLY A 12 -17.62 -0.88 10.50
N LYS A 13 -16.57 -0.07 10.64
CA LYS A 13 -16.70 1.34 10.97
C LYS A 13 -17.20 2.10 9.73
N PRO A 14 -17.96 3.19 9.91
CA PRO A 14 -18.33 4.06 8.80
C PRO A 14 -17.08 4.59 8.10
N ALA A 15 -17.12 4.63 6.77
CA ALA A 15 -16.01 5.13 5.98
C ALA A 15 -15.78 6.63 6.28
N PRO A 16 -14.52 7.07 6.43
CA PRO A 16 -14.23 8.49 6.58
C PRO A 16 -14.62 9.25 5.30
N LEU A 17 -15.09 10.49 5.46
CA LEU A 17 -15.34 11.35 4.31
C LEU A 17 -14.01 11.78 3.71
N VAL A 18 -13.57 11.15 2.61
CA VAL A 18 -12.33 11.50 1.90
C VAL A 18 -12.66 12.39 0.71
N SER A 19 -11.91 13.49 0.58
CA SER A 19 -12.07 14.39 -0.55
C SER A 19 -11.67 13.73 -1.87
N THR A 20 -12.53 13.80 -2.88
CA THR A 20 -12.24 13.40 -4.26
C THR A 20 -11.98 14.60 -5.17
N PHE A 21 -11.61 15.75 -4.57
CA PHE A 21 -11.37 17.00 -5.30
C PHE A 21 -10.33 16.82 -6.41
N ARG A 22 -10.69 17.22 -7.62
CA ARG A 22 -9.81 17.22 -8.80
C ARG A 22 -10.13 18.44 -9.66
N LEU A 23 -9.10 19.03 -10.25
CA LEU A 23 -9.27 20.09 -11.22
C LEU A 23 -9.54 19.50 -12.61
N SER A 24 -10.62 19.96 -13.23
CA SER A 24 -10.92 19.66 -14.63
C SER A 24 -10.60 20.87 -15.50
N TYR A 25 -10.43 20.66 -16.81
CA TYR A 25 -10.27 21.77 -17.76
C TYR A 25 -11.38 22.81 -17.65
N TYR A 26 -12.62 22.37 -17.49
CA TYR A 26 -13.77 23.27 -17.29
C TYR A 26 -13.64 24.12 -16.02
N SER A 27 -13.22 23.50 -14.90
CA SER A 27 -13.00 24.20 -13.63
C SER A 27 -11.93 25.29 -13.78
N ILE A 28 -10.81 24.96 -14.42
CA ILE A 28 -9.69 25.89 -14.62
C ILE A 28 -10.10 27.04 -15.52
N LEU A 29 -10.74 26.76 -16.67
CA LEU A 29 -11.17 27.79 -17.62
C LEU A 29 -12.14 28.79 -16.99
N ASN A 30 -13.08 28.32 -16.15
CA ASN A 30 -14.01 29.22 -15.47
C ASN A 30 -13.33 30.07 -14.39
N LEU A 31 -12.37 29.51 -13.65
CA LEU A 31 -11.58 30.26 -12.68
C LEU A 31 -10.75 31.35 -13.36
N MET A 32 -10.21 31.08 -14.55
CA MET A 32 -9.43 32.06 -15.31
C MET A 32 -10.29 33.12 -16.00
N SER A 33 -11.42 32.73 -16.60
CA SER A 33 -12.16 33.59 -17.54
C SER A 33 -13.33 34.34 -16.91
N ARG A 34 -13.91 33.81 -15.82
CA ARG A 34 -15.17 34.34 -15.24
C ARG A 34 -15.02 34.92 -13.84
N ALA A 35 -13.99 34.50 -13.10
CA ALA A 35 -13.82 34.93 -11.70
C ALA A 35 -13.10 36.29 -11.55
N GLU A 36 -12.91 37.07 -12.63
CA GLU A 36 -12.29 38.41 -12.64
C GLU A 36 -10.98 38.53 -11.83
N GLY A 37 -10.22 37.44 -11.70
CA GLY A 37 -8.99 37.40 -10.90
C GLY A 37 -9.18 37.40 -9.37
N GLN A 38 -10.42 37.35 -8.86
CA GLN A 38 -10.69 37.26 -7.41
C GLN A 38 -10.38 35.86 -6.83
N PHE A 39 -10.52 34.79 -7.64
CA PHE A 39 -10.25 33.42 -7.22
C PHE A 39 -9.38 32.67 -8.23
N THR A 40 -8.08 32.62 -7.98
CA THR A 40 -7.13 31.84 -8.80
C THR A 40 -7.23 30.34 -8.49
N ALA A 41 -6.78 29.49 -9.41
CA ALA A 41 -6.79 28.04 -9.23
C ALA A 41 -6.01 27.62 -7.97
N GLU A 42 -4.89 28.28 -7.68
CA GLU A 42 -4.05 28.07 -6.50
C GLU A 42 -4.81 28.34 -5.21
N HIS A 43 -5.66 29.37 -5.19
CA HIS A 43 -6.50 29.68 -4.03
C HIS A 43 -7.50 28.55 -3.76
N VAL A 44 -8.13 28.03 -4.81
CA VAL A 44 -9.08 26.91 -4.70
C VAL A 44 -8.37 25.63 -4.25
N ILE A 45 -7.17 25.35 -4.76
CA ILE A 45 -6.36 24.21 -4.33
C ILE A 45 -6.03 24.32 -2.85
N ARG A 46 -5.51 25.48 -2.41
CA ARG A 46 -5.07 25.70 -1.04
C ARG A 46 -6.22 25.59 -0.03
N ASN A 47 -7.40 26.07 -0.40
CA ASN A 47 -8.59 26.01 0.46
C ASN A 47 -9.47 24.77 0.19
N SER A 48 -8.98 23.80 -0.59
CA SER A 48 -9.72 22.57 -0.87
C SER A 48 -9.75 21.66 0.36
N PHE A 49 -10.84 20.92 0.52
CA PHE A 49 -10.95 19.92 1.59
C PHE A 49 -9.88 18.83 1.47
N HIS A 50 -9.43 18.52 0.25
CA HIS A 50 -8.32 17.58 0.01
C HIS A 50 -7.02 18.09 0.62
N GLN A 51 -6.68 19.36 0.40
CA GLN A 51 -5.49 19.98 0.98
C GLN A 51 -5.57 20.01 2.51
N PHE A 52 -6.71 20.38 3.07
CA PHE A 52 -6.94 20.36 4.52
C PHE A 52 -6.70 18.96 5.13
N GLN A 53 -7.23 17.91 4.49
CA GLN A 53 -7.02 16.54 4.94
C GLN A 53 -5.54 16.12 4.89
N TYR A 54 -4.84 16.52 3.83
CA TYR A 54 -3.42 16.22 3.67
C TYR A 54 -2.56 16.93 4.72
N GLU A 55 -2.76 18.23 4.91
CA GLU A 55 -2.05 19.03 5.92
C GLU A 55 -2.30 18.52 7.34
N LYS A 56 -3.53 18.10 7.64
CA LYS A 56 -3.87 17.50 8.94
C LYS A 56 -3.16 16.17 9.17
N ALA A 57 -2.98 15.34 8.13
CA ALA A 57 -2.32 14.04 8.24
C ALA A 57 -0.79 14.13 8.28
N LEU A 58 -0.21 15.25 7.84
CA LEU A 58 1.23 15.41 7.68
C LEU A 58 2.03 15.34 9.00
N PRO A 59 1.60 15.99 10.11
CA PRO A 59 2.27 15.86 11.40
C PRO A 59 2.27 14.42 11.93
N ASP A 60 1.14 13.72 11.81
CA ASP A 60 1.01 12.33 12.26
C ASP A 60 1.95 11.41 11.47
N MET A 61 2.07 11.63 10.16
CA MET A 61 3.03 10.91 9.32
C MET A 61 4.48 11.22 9.71
N GLY A 62 4.80 12.50 9.94
CA GLY A 62 6.13 12.91 10.40
C GLY A 62 6.53 12.27 11.74
N ASN A 63 5.60 12.22 12.69
CA ASN A 63 5.80 11.54 13.97
C ASN A 63 6.07 10.04 13.79
N ARG A 64 5.32 9.36 12.90
CA ARG A 64 5.54 7.94 12.61
C ARG A 64 6.90 7.68 11.99
N VAL A 65 7.33 8.52 11.05
CA VAL A 65 8.67 8.42 10.44
C VAL A 65 9.74 8.57 11.53
N SER A 66 9.62 9.58 12.39
CA SER A 66 10.58 9.80 13.47
C SER A 66 10.61 8.63 14.48
N MET A 67 9.46 8.06 14.81
CA MET A 67 9.40 6.87 15.68
C MET A 67 10.09 5.67 15.04
N LEU A 68 9.85 5.40 13.75
CA LEU A 68 10.49 4.31 13.01
C LEU A 68 11.99 4.52 12.90
N GLU A 69 12.46 5.75 12.67
CA GLU A 69 13.88 6.08 12.66
C GLU A 69 14.54 5.85 14.02
N GLN A 70 13.86 6.18 15.12
CA GLN A 70 14.33 5.88 16.47
C GLN A 70 14.39 4.37 16.73
N GLU A 71 13.36 3.62 16.32
CA GLU A 71 13.36 2.15 16.42
C GLU A 71 14.54 1.55 15.65
N VAL A 72 14.79 2.02 14.43
CA VAL A 72 15.95 1.58 13.62
C VAL A 72 17.27 1.93 14.29
N ALA A 73 17.40 3.13 14.86
CA ALA A 73 18.62 3.55 15.56
C ALA A 73 18.92 2.74 16.83
N LEU A 74 17.90 2.14 17.45
CA LEU A 74 18.05 1.25 18.62
C LEU A 74 18.44 -0.19 18.23
N LEU A 75 18.24 -0.58 16.96
CA LEU A 75 18.66 -1.88 16.47
C LEU A 75 20.18 -1.91 16.29
N ASP A 76 20.82 -2.98 16.78
CA ASP A 76 22.25 -3.18 16.63
C ASP A 76 22.60 -3.46 15.16
N ALA A 77 23.52 -2.68 14.59
CA ALA A 77 23.94 -2.77 13.19
C ALA A 77 25.03 -3.82 12.94
N ALA A 78 25.43 -4.57 13.98
CA ALA A 78 26.45 -5.60 13.86
C ALA A 78 26.03 -6.71 12.88
N GLY A 79 26.79 -6.87 11.79
CA GLY A 79 26.58 -7.95 10.81
C GLY A 79 25.43 -7.74 9.83
N GLU A 80 24.91 -6.51 9.70
CA GLU A 80 23.77 -6.21 8.81
C GLU A 80 23.98 -6.68 7.36
N ALA A 81 25.20 -6.54 6.83
CA ALA A 81 25.54 -6.97 5.48
C ALA A 81 25.40 -8.50 5.30
N GLU A 82 25.96 -9.28 6.22
CA GLU A 82 25.92 -10.75 6.18
C GLU A 82 24.49 -11.27 6.39
N VAL A 83 23.75 -10.68 7.34
CA VAL A 83 22.35 -11.04 7.60
C VAL A 83 21.46 -10.68 6.41
N SER A 84 21.69 -9.53 5.77
CA SER A 84 20.96 -9.10 4.57
C SER A 84 21.21 -10.05 3.39
N GLU A 85 22.46 -10.45 3.17
CA GLU A 85 22.80 -11.44 2.14
C GLU A 85 22.17 -12.81 2.42
N TYR A 86 22.26 -13.29 3.66
CA TYR A 86 21.60 -14.54 4.05
C TYR A 86 20.09 -14.49 3.86
N HIS A 87 19.45 -13.36 4.23
CA HIS A 87 18.02 -13.18 4.05
C HIS A 87 17.61 -13.18 2.57
N LYS A 88 18.39 -12.51 1.71
CA LYS A 88 18.17 -12.54 0.25
C LYS A 88 18.25 -13.96 -0.30
N LEU A 89 19.30 -14.72 0.06
CA LEU A 89 19.43 -16.11 -0.36
C LEU A 89 18.24 -16.97 0.10
N LYS A 90 17.74 -16.75 1.32
CA LYS A 90 16.57 -17.44 1.84
C LYS A 90 15.29 -17.12 1.05
N LEU A 91 15.10 -15.85 0.67
CA LEU A 91 13.96 -15.44 -0.18
C LEU A 91 14.05 -16.05 -1.57
N ASP A 92 15.24 -16.04 -2.18
CA ASP A 92 15.47 -16.64 -3.49
C ASP A 92 15.22 -18.15 -3.47
N LEU A 93 15.69 -18.84 -2.42
CA LEU A 93 15.42 -20.26 -2.20
C LEU A 93 13.92 -20.53 -2.10
N ALA A 94 13.18 -19.76 -1.30
CA ALA A 94 11.73 -19.91 -1.17
C ALA A 94 10.99 -19.68 -2.50
N GLN A 95 11.45 -18.75 -3.34
CA GLN A 95 10.90 -18.54 -4.66
C GLN A 95 11.18 -19.71 -5.60
N LEU A 96 12.39 -20.26 -5.56
CA LEU A 96 12.78 -21.43 -6.35
C LEU A 96 12.02 -22.68 -5.92
N GLU A 97 11.85 -22.90 -4.62
CA GLU A 97 11.01 -23.98 -4.08
C GLU A 97 9.57 -23.86 -4.56
N LYS A 98 8.99 -22.64 -4.55
CA LYS A 98 7.64 -22.41 -5.05
C LYS A 98 7.53 -22.72 -6.55
N LYS A 99 8.54 -22.34 -7.34
CA LYS A 99 8.62 -22.67 -8.77
C LYS A 99 8.72 -24.18 -8.97
N MET A 100 9.60 -24.86 -8.24
CA MET A 100 9.76 -26.31 -8.29
C MET A 100 8.46 -27.02 -7.90
N MET A 101 7.83 -26.62 -6.80
CA MET A 101 6.55 -27.18 -6.35
C MET A 101 5.46 -26.97 -7.40
N SER A 102 5.41 -25.80 -8.04
CA SER A 102 4.45 -25.55 -9.14
C SER A 102 4.66 -26.45 -10.35
N GLN A 103 5.90 -26.91 -10.62
CA GLN A 103 6.17 -27.89 -11.66
C GLN A 103 5.76 -29.31 -11.23
N ILE A 104 6.05 -29.67 -9.97
CA ILE A 104 5.74 -30.99 -9.43
C ILE A 104 4.22 -31.22 -9.38
N ILE A 105 3.46 -30.21 -8.95
CA ILE A 105 1.99 -30.29 -8.79
C ILE A 105 1.26 -30.32 -10.15
N ARG A 106 1.95 -30.06 -11.26
CA ARG A 106 1.33 -30.13 -12.59
C ARG A 106 0.65 -31.48 -12.79
N PRO A 107 -0.60 -31.49 -13.30
CA PRO A 107 -1.37 -32.72 -13.45
C PRO A 107 -0.66 -33.73 -14.36
N GLU A 108 0.10 -33.26 -15.36
CA GLU A 108 0.90 -34.12 -16.22
C GLU A 108 2.00 -34.89 -15.47
N MET A 109 2.42 -34.43 -14.28
CA MET A 109 3.49 -35.05 -13.49
C MET A 109 2.93 -35.76 -12.26
N ILE A 110 2.08 -35.10 -11.46
CA ILE A 110 1.71 -35.58 -10.13
C ILE A 110 0.74 -36.77 -10.16
N LEU A 111 -0.13 -36.87 -11.18
CA LEU A 111 -1.18 -37.89 -11.24
C LEU A 111 -0.63 -39.31 -11.27
N TYR A 112 0.53 -39.54 -11.89
CA TYR A 112 1.20 -40.84 -11.93
C TYR A 112 1.59 -41.36 -10.54
N PHE A 113 1.74 -40.46 -9.58
CA PHE A 113 2.20 -40.80 -8.25
C PHE A 113 1.09 -40.70 -7.19
N LEU A 114 -0.13 -40.25 -7.53
CA LEU A 114 -1.26 -40.15 -6.59
C LEU A 114 -2.01 -41.49 -6.50
N VAL A 115 -1.40 -42.46 -5.80
CA VAL A 115 -1.95 -43.80 -5.58
C VAL A 115 -2.54 -43.91 -4.16
N PRO A 116 -3.68 -44.62 -3.97
CA PRO A 116 -4.23 -44.86 -2.63
C PRO A 116 -3.20 -45.50 -1.69
N GLY A 117 -3.08 -44.98 -0.47
CA GLY A 117 -2.11 -45.46 0.53
C GLY A 117 -0.73 -44.81 0.44
N ARG A 118 -0.51 -43.86 -0.48
CA ARG A 118 0.64 -42.94 -0.42
C ARG A 118 0.51 -42.04 0.82
N LEU A 119 1.62 -41.86 1.53
CA LEU A 119 1.73 -41.01 2.74
C LEU A 119 1.36 -39.55 2.46
#